data_AF-A0A7T1MJN4-F1
#
_entry.id   AF-A0A7T1MJN4-F1
#
_cell.length_a   1.000
_cell.length_b   1.000
_cell.length_c   1.000
_cell.angle_alpha   90.00
_cell.angle_beta   90.00
_cell.angle_gamma   90.00
#
_symmetry.space_group_name_H-M   'P 1'
#
loop_
_entity.id
_entity.type
_entity.pdbx_description
1 polymer ?
#
loop_
_entity_poly.entity_id
_entity_poly.type
_entity_poly.pdbx_seq_one_letter_code
_entity_poly.pdbx_strand_id
1 'polypeptide(L)'
;MPHLPGSRTVERRVSWIAPLGLNLELEWPKGLRQPIVFHAVPTNPQDTRVSRFYVRNDTEEQVPAAAMVRFERGLIDQDRAILTAVAAVLEPWPTGEHLIEADQPIALMRQRLMDLLQLR
;
A
#
# COMPACT_ATOMS: atom_id res chain seq x y z
N MET A 1 -19.84 -4.82 -8.19
CA MET A 1 -21.31 -4.71 -7.96
C MET A 1 -21.78 -3.45 -8.71
N PRO A 2 -22.98 -3.38 -9.32
CA PRO A 2 -23.38 -2.12 -9.94
C PRO A 2 -23.58 -1.03 -8.87
N HIS A 3 -22.91 0.11 -9.03
CA HIS A 3 -22.98 1.22 -8.07
C HIS A 3 -24.38 1.84 -8.03
N LEU A 4 -24.94 2.02 -6.83
CA LEU A 4 -26.22 2.72 -6.63
C LEU A 4 -26.09 4.22 -6.95
N PRO A 5 -27.10 4.86 -7.56
CA PRO A 5 -27.09 6.31 -7.79
C PRO A 5 -26.90 7.09 -6.48
N GLY A 6 -25.85 7.90 -6.38
CA GLY A 6 -25.52 8.69 -5.18
C GLY A 6 -24.52 8.04 -4.21
N SER A 7 -24.11 6.78 -4.44
CA SER A 7 -23.01 6.16 -3.70
C SER A 7 -21.71 6.94 -3.95
N ARG A 8 -20.99 7.28 -2.87
CA ARG A 8 -19.59 7.76 -2.89
C ARG A 8 -18.60 6.66 -2.52
N THR A 9 -19.04 5.40 -2.60
CA THR A 9 -18.24 4.25 -2.18
C THR A 9 -17.13 4.01 -3.19
N VAL A 10 -15.88 4.05 -2.72
CA VAL A 10 -14.72 3.64 -3.51
C VAL A 10 -14.54 2.14 -3.32
N GLU A 11 -14.60 1.37 -4.41
CA GLU A 11 -14.21 -0.03 -4.37
C GLU A 11 -12.69 -0.11 -4.24
N ARG A 12 -12.22 -0.85 -3.24
CA ARG A 12 -10.79 -1.04 -2.94
C ARG A 12 -10.42 -2.50 -3.08
N ARG A 13 -9.40 -2.78 -3.87
CA ARG A 13 -8.77 -4.10 -3.98
C ARG A 13 -7.29 -3.99 -3.65
N VAL A 14 -6.80 -4.91 -2.84
CA VAL A 14 -5.39 -4.98 -2.45
C VAL A 14 -4.86 -6.34 -2.85
N SER A 15 -3.73 -6.36 -3.54
CA SER A 15 -3.03 -7.58 -3.91
C SER A 15 -1.57 -7.47 -3.52
N TRP A 16 -1.04 -8.53 -2.91
CA TRP A 16 0.38 -8.60 -2.58
C TRP A 16 1.18 -8.96 -3.84
N ILE A 17 2.29 -8.26 -4.05
CA ILE A 17 3.28 -8.57 -5.08
C ILE A 17 4.55 -8.98 -4.34
N ALA A 18 4.80 -10.28 -4.27
CA ALA A 18 5.99 -10.79 -3.62
C ALA A 18 7.29 -10.23 -4.25
N PRO A 19 8.37 -10.01 -3.46
CA PRO A 19 8.44 -10.25 -2.01
C PRO A 19 7.96 -9.07 -1.16
N LEU A 20 8.17 -7.83 -1.62
CA LEU A 20 7.99 -6.61 -0.81
C LEU A 20 7.20 -5.52 -1.55
N GLY A 21 6.23 -5.93 -2.37
CA GLY A 21 5.37 -5.02 -3.11
C GLY A 21 3.89 -5.25 -2.88
N LEU A 22 3.09 -4.27 -3.30
CA LEU A 22 1.64 -4.30 -3.21
C LEU A 22 1.04 -3.47 -4.34
N ASN A 23 -0.09 -3.95 -4.84
CA ASN A 23 -0.98 -3.22 -5.73
C ASN A 23 -2.26 -2.86 -4.98
N LEU A 24 -2.59 -1.57 -4.98
CA LEU A 24 -3.84 -1.01 -4.47
C LEU A 24 -4.63 -0.46 -5.64
N GLU A 25 -5.78 -1.07 -5.93
CA GLU A 25 -6.70 -0.60 -6.94
C GLU A 25 -7.87 0.13 -6.29
N LEU A 26 -8.05 1.38 -6.66
CA LEU A 26 -9.20 2.21 -6.28
C LEU A 26 -10.09 2.42 -7.50
N GLU A 27 -11.38 2.14 -7.35
CA GLU A 27 -12.39 2.37 -8.39
C GLU A 27 -13.52 3.23 -7.81
N TRP A 28 -13.75 4.39 -8.42
CA TRP A 28 -14.82 5.31 -8.02
C TRP A 28 -16.08 5.06 -8.85
N PRO A 29 -17.25 5.45 -8.30
CA PRO A 29 -18.48 5.54 -9.07
C PRO A 29 -18.24 6.41 -10.32
N LYS A 30 -18.69 5.93 -11.48
CA LYS A 30 -18.44 6.49 -12.84
C LYS A 30 -17.14 6.04 -13.52
N GLY A 31 -16.42 5.06 -12.97
CA GLY A 31 -15.36 4.34 -13.69
C GLY A 31 -13.98 5.02 -13.68
N LEU A 32 -13.78 6.03 -12.83
CA LEU A 32 -12.43 6.49 -12.51
C LEU A 32 -11.69 5.39 -11.76
N ARG A 33 -10.45 5.14 -12.15
CA ARG A 33 -9.60 4.09 -11.61
C ARG A 33 -8.21 4.62 -11.34
N GLN A 34 -7.69 4.30 -10.17
CA GLN A 34 -6.34 4.65 -9.75
C GLN A 34 -5.65 3.42 -9.16
N PRO A 35 -4.97 2.61 -9.99
CA PRO A 35 -4.03 1.62 -9.52
C PRO A 35 -2.78 2.29 -8.95
N ILE A 36 -2.37 1.84 -7.78
CA ILE A 36 -1.15 2.28 -7.09
C ILE A 36 -0.30 1.04 -6.86
N VAL A 37 0.86 1.00 -7.50
CA VAL A 37 1.83 -0.08 -7.30
C VAL A 37 2.97 0.46 -6.48
N PHE A 38 3.30 -0.22 -5.38
CA PHE A 38 4.44 0.14 -4.58
C PHE A 38 5.34 -1.04 -4.26
N HIS A 39 6.63 -0.75 -4.10
CA HIS A 39 7.63 -1.69 -3.61
C HIS A 39 8.47 -1.03 -2.53
N ALA A 40 8.65 -1.75 -1.42
CA ALA A 40 9.67 -1.49 -0.42
C ALA A 40 10.94 -2.21 -0.86
N VAL A 41 11.99 -1.44 -1.14
CA VAL A 41 13.29 -1.93 -1.61
C VAL A 41 14.32 -1.69 -0.50
N PRO A 42 14.69 -2.73 0.26
CA PRO A 42 15.79 -2.62 1.22
C PRO A 42 17.05 -2.17 0.49
N THR A 43 17.69 -1.12 0.99
CA THR A 43 18.93 -0.58 0.41
C THR A 43 20.14 -0.89 1.27
N ASN A 44 19.95 -1.00 2.58
CA ASN A 44 20.89 -1.52 3.56
C ASN A 44 20.08 -2.05 4.77
N PRO A 45 20.71 -2.58 5.83
CA PRO A 45 19.97 -3.16 6.96
C PRO A 45 19.09 -2.18 7.76
N GLN A 46 19.29 -0.87 7.63
CA GLN A 46 18.55 0.17 8.35
C GLN A 46 17.63 1.00 7.44
N ASP A 47 17.91 1.05 6.14
CA ASP A 47 17.23 1.92 5.19
C ASP A 47 16.47 1.14 4.12
N THR A 48 15.21 1.51 3.95
CA THR A 48 14.33 1.05 2.87
C THR A 48 13.93 2.22 1.99
N ARG A 49 14.04 2.02 0.68
CA ARG A 49 13.49 2.95 -0.32
C ARG A 49 12.13 2.47 -0.78
N VAL A 50 11.13 3.34 -0.68
CA VAL A 50 9.78 3.06 -1.18
C VAL A 50 9.62 3.68 -2.56
N SER A 51 9.38 2.83 -3.56
CA SER A 51 9.02 3.24 -4.92
C SER A 51 7.51 3.10 -5.10
N ARG A 52 6.81 4.18 -5.48
CA ARG A 52 5.36 4.20 -5.74
C ARG A 52 5.10 4.68 -7.17
N PHE A 53 4.25 3.97 -7.88
CA PHE A 53 3.74 4.32 -9.20
C PHE A 53 2.24 4.56 -9.09
N TYR A 54 1.81 5.70 -9.63
CA TYR A 54 0.41 6.10 -9.67
C TYR A 54 -0.04 6.02 -11.12
N VAL A 55 -0.97 5.11 -11.39
CA VAL A 55 -1.61 4.97 -12.70
C VAL A 55 -2.99 5.60 -12.58
N ARG A 56 -3.41 6.32 -13.61
CA ARG A 56 -4.68 7.05 -13.64
C ARG A 56 -5.29 6.99 -15.03
N ASN A 57 -6.62 7.02 -15.10
CA ASN A 57 -7.39 6.97 -16.35
C ASN A 57 -8.22 8.23 -16.64
N ASP A 58 -8.00 9.29 -15.87
CA ASP A 58 -8.52 10.63 -16.11
C ASP A 58 -7.56 11.44 -17.01
N THR A 59 -7.92 12.69 -17.30
CA THR A 59 -7.11 13.62 -18.10
C THR A 59 -6.56 14.78 -17.26
N GLU A 60 -5.62 15.54 -17.82
CA GLU A 60 -5.03 16.71 -17.15
C GLU A 60 -6.07 17.80 -16.86
N GLU A 61 -7.08 17.96 -17.72
CA GLU A 61 -8.19 18.90 -17.52
C GLU A 61 -9.11 18.48 -16.37
N GLN A 62 -9.30 17.17 -16.18
CA GLN A 62 -10.13 16.64 -15.10
C GLN A 62 -9.42 16.77 -13.76
N VAL A 63 -8.16 16.36 -13.71
CA VAL A 63 -7.33 16.41 -12.51
C VAL A 63 -5.89 16.76 -12.90
N PRO A 64 -5.39 17.96 -12.57
CA PRO A 64 -4.03 18.33 -12.91
C PRO A 64 -3.00 17.42 -12.23
N ALA A 65 -2.00 16.93 -12.96
CA ALA A 65 -0.95 16.06 -12.42
C ALA A 65 -0.23 16.71 -11.22
N ALA A 66 0.00 18.01 -11.27
CA ALA A 66 0.60 18.75 -10.17
C ALA A 66 -0.25 18.71 -8.89
N ALA A 67 -1.58 18.71 -9.02
CA ALA A 67 -2.48 18.61 -7.87
C ALA A 67 -2.45 17.21 -7.25
N MET A 68 -2.48 16.16 -8.09
CA MET A 68 -2.35 14.77 -7.65
C MET A 68 -1.02 14.53 -6.93
N VAL A 69 0.11 14.98 -7.50
CA VAL A 69 1.42 14.82 -6.88
C VAL A 69 1.50 15.50 -5.52
N ARG A 70 0.92 16.70 -5.37
CA ARG A 70 0.87 17.39 -4.06
C ARG A 70 0.06 16.60 -3.04
N PHE A 71 -1.10 16.08 -3.45
CA PHE A 71 -1.95 15.28 -2.56
C PHE A 71 -1.24 14.00 -2.11
N GLU A 72 -0.66 13.25 -3.05
CA GLU A 72 0.04 12.00 -2.76
C GLU A 72 1.28 12.20 -1.88
N ARG A 73 2.03 13.31 -2.05
CA ARG A 73 3.13 13.66 -1.15
C ARG A 73 2.66 13.82 0.30
N GLY A 74 1.52 14.47 0.51
CA GLY A 74 0.94 14.61 1.85
C GLY A 74 0.58 13.28 2.51
N LEU A 75 0.12 12.29 1.72
CA LEU A 75 -0.14 10.94 2.22
C LEU A 75 1.16 10.17 2.52
N ILE A 76 2.16 10.28 1.63
CA ILE A 76 3.47 9.67 1.83
C ILE A 76 4.14 10.20 3.10
N ASP A 77 4.03 11.50 3.38
CA ASP A 77 4.61 12.10 4.58
C ASP A 77 3.91 11.59 5.86
N GLN A 78 2.59 11.36 5.82
CA GLN A 78 1.85 10.73 6.93
C GLN A 78 2.28 9.28 7.17
N ASP A 79 2.36 8.47 6.11
CA ASP A 79 2.83 7.09 6.18
C ASP A 79 4.26 7.04 6.77
N ARG A 80 5.14 7.92 6.28
CA ARG A 80 6.53 8.01 6.74
C ARG A 80 6.60 8.32 8.23
N ALA A 81 5.83 9.30 8.70
CA ALA A 81 5.80 9.67 10.10
C ALA A 81 5.45 8.47 10.99
N ILE A 82 4.45 7.68 10.61
CA ILE A 82 4.05 6.46 11.34
C ILE A 82 5.16 5.41 11.28
N LEU A 83 5.65 5.07 10.08
CA LEU A 83 6.65 4.01 9.89
C LEU A 83 7.96 4.30 10.63
N THR A 84 8.38 5.56 10.69
CA THR A 84 9.61 5.96 11.40
C THR A 84 9.44 6.12 12.91
N ALA A 85 8.21 6.20 13.41
CA ALA A 85 7.93 6.27 14.84
C ALA A 85 7.91 4.89 15.51
N VAL A 86 7.70 3.82 14.73
CA VAL A 86 7.74 2.44 15.22
C VAL A 86 9.19 1.99 15.32
N ALA A 87 9.61 1.57 16.51
CA ALA A 87 10.94 0.98 16.69
C ALA A 87 11.08 -0.25 15.78
N ALA A 88 12.08 -0.24 14.90
CA ALA A 88 12.37 -1.36 14.03
C ALA A 88 12.86 -2.53 14.88
N VAL A 89 11.95 -3.40 15.30
CA VAL A 89 12.31 -4.70 15.84
C VAL A 89 12.72 -5.55 14.64
N LEU A 90 14.04 -5.63 14.39
CA LEU A 90 14.62 -6.50 13.36
C LEU A 90 14.54 -8.00 13.73
N GLU A 91 13.72 -8.35 14.73
CA GLU A 91 13.46 -9.75 15.03
C GLU A 91 12.56 -10.35 13.95
N PRO A 92 12.80 -11.61 13.52
CA PRO A 92 11.98 -12.30 12.53
C PRO A 92 10.48 -12.33 12.88
N TRP A 93 10.17 -12.22 14.17
CA TRP A 93 8.82 -12.03 14.70
C TRP A 93 8.84 -10.88 15.71
N PRO A 94 8.00 -9.83 15.53
CA PRO A 94 7.82 -8.83 16.57
C PRO A 94 7.27 -9.49 17.83
N THR A 95 8.12 -9.65 18.84
CA THR A 95 7.76 -10.14 20.17
C THR A 95 6.82 -9.10 20.82
N GLY A 96 5.53 -9.44 20.94
CA GLY A 96 4.53 -8.59 21.62
C GLY A 96 3.52 -7.87 20.71
N GLU A 97 3.53 -8.09 19.39
CA GLU A 97 2.45 -7.62 18.51
C GLU A 97 1.20 -8.49 18.70
N HIS A 98 0.06 -7.85 19.01
CA HIS A 98 -1.24 -8.52 19.09
C HIS A 98 -2.04 -8.25 17.84
N LEU A 99 -2.21 -9.27 17.00
CA LEU A 99 -2.98 -9.19 15.77
C LEU A 99 -4.49 -9.17 16.06
N ILE A 100 -5.21 -8.37 15.29
CA ILE A 100 -6.68 -8.37 15.22
C ILE A 100 -7.15 -8.97 13.89
N GLU A 101 -8.46 -9.15 13.74
CA GLU A 101 -9.06 -9.73 12.51
C GLU A 101 -8.62 -9.00 11.24
N ALA A 102 -8.51 -7.67 11.30
CA ALA A 102 -8.06 -6.84 10.18
C ALA A 102 -6.61 -7.13 9.73
N ASP A 103 -5.80 -7.76 10.58
CA ASP A 103 -4.39 -8.07 10.31
C ASP A 103 -4.20 -9.43 9.60
N GLN A 104 -5.29 -10.16 9.33
CA GLN A 104 -5.21 -11.44 8.60
C GLN A 104 -4.39 -11.35 7.30
N PRO A 105 -4.51 -10.30 6.46
CA PRO A 105 -3.69 -10.19 5.24
C PRO A 105 -2.19 -10.08 5.51
N ILE A 106 -1.78 -9.29 6.52
CA ILE A 106 -0.35 -9.13 6.84
C ILE A 106 0.22 -10.41 7.47
N ALA A 107 -0.56 -11.11 8.29
CA ALA A 107 -0.18 -12.40 8.86
C ALA A 107 0.07 -13.44 7.75
N LEU A 108 -0.84 -13.53 6.77
CA LEU A 108 -0.67 -14.41 5.62
C LEU A 108 0.56 -14.01 4.79
N MET A 109 0.76 -12.72 4.55
CA MET A 109 1.91 -12.21 3.80
C MET A 109 3.24 -12.60 4.46
N ARG A 110 3.34 -12.49 5.80
CA ARG A 110 4.52 -12.93 6.56
C ARG A 110 4.78 -14.43 6.39
N GLN A 111 3.75 -15.27 6.51
CA GLN A 111 3.88 -16.72 6.28
C GLN A 111 4.41 -17.02 4.88
N ARG A 112 3.81 -16.42 3.85
CA ARG A 112 4.25 -16.62 2.46
C ARG A 112 5.66 -16.11 2.18
N LEU A 113 6.05 -15.02 2.82
CA LEU A 113 7.40 -14.46 2.69
C LEU A 113 8.44 -15.40 3.34
N MET A 114 8.16 -15.96 4.52
CA MET A 114 9.02 -16.96 5.15
C MET A 114 9.20 -18.20 4.26
N ASP A 115 8.10 -18.72 3.70
CA ASP A 115 8.13 -19.84 2.75
C ASP A 115 8.99 -19.52 1.53
N LEU A 116 8.82 -18.33 0.94
CA LEU A 116 9.55 -17.88 -0.24
C LEU A 116 11.05 -17.73 0.02
N LEU A 117 11.41 -17.26 1.21
CA LEU A 117 12.81 -17.09 1.63
C LEU A 117 13.42 -18.39 2.20
N GLN A 118 12.64 -19.47 2.29
CA GLN A 118 13.06 -20.74 2.91
C GLN A 118 13.54 -20.59 4.36
N LEU A 119 13.03 -19.57 5.05
CA LEU A 119 13.28 -19.34 6.47
C LEU A 119 12.29 -20.23 7.24
N ARG A 120 12.77 -21.39 7.71
CA ARG A 120 12.00 -22.29 8.58
C ARG A 120 12.14 -21.89 10.04
#